data_AF-A0AAV0HM59-F1
#
_entry.id   AF-A0AAV0HM59-F1
#
_cell.length_a   1.000
_cell.length_b   1.000
_cell.length_c   1.000
_cell.angle_alpha   90.00
_cell.angle_beta   90.00
_cell.angle_gamma   90.00
#
_symmetry.space_group_name_H-M   'P 1'
#
loop_
_entity.id
_entity.type
_entity.pdbx_description
1 polymer ?
#
loop_
_entity_poly.entity_id
_entity_poly.type
_entity_poly.pdbx_seq_one_letter_code
_entity_poly.pdbx_strand_id
1 'polypeptide(L)'
;MYSCLPLTQSQSYLFAGLTNTVYPGAVHSRFEHSLGVYHLAGEVAYRLRAQQDPDFPVEDFDIKTVKLAGLLHDIGHGPFSHTFERQFLPRFLSGAPWSHEDMSISMIDYIVDKHHIDIEPECLKKAKDMIVASTEHGSRNSPTEKQFLYDIVANGRNGVDVDKFDYLVRDSRACGVGCGFMFPRLMGSMRVLGDEICYRAKDYLTVYKLFSTRAEMHRTVYTHAKVKGIELMAVDALSKANESLGIADAVQNPGEFWKLDDTILKRIEVDERPELKEARDLVLRIRRRDIYQFCNEFAVPKEKLDHFNDVTPQDIICSQKSSDVTLKEEDIAVSTVQIDLTRGSSNPLER
;
A
#
# COMPACT_ATOMS: atom_id res chain seq x y z
N MET A 1 8.74 -14.78 -19.97
CA MET A 1 8.78 -13.72 -18.94
C MET A 1 10.19 -13.17 -18.93
N TYR A 2 10.42 -12.00 -19.52
CA TYR A 2 11.69 -11.31 -19.34
C TYR A 2 11.76 -10.87 -17.87
N SER A 3 12.71 -11.43 -17.10
CA SER A 3 12.96 -11.01 -15.72
C SER A 3 13.58 -9.62 -15.73
N CYS A 4 12.76 -8.60 -15.48
CA CYS A 4 13.22 -7.22 -15.39
C CYS A 4 13.68 -6.93 -13.96
N LEU A 5 14.86 -6.31 -13.79
CA LEU A 5 15.48 -6.10 -12.47
C LEU A 5 14.58 -5.33 -11.47
N PRO A 6 13.82 -4.29 -11.86
CA PRO A 6 12.86 -3.63 -10.97
C PRO A 6 11.67 -4.51 -10.58
N LEU A 7 11.21 -5.41 -11.46
CA LEU A 7 10.19 -6.40 -11.09
C LEU A 7 10.73 -7.37 -10.03
N THR A 8 11.98 -7.81 -10.16
CA THR A 8 12.62 -8.66 -9.13
C THR A 8 12.99 -7.90 -7.86
N GLN A 9 13.19 -6.59 -7.93
CA GLN A 9 13.43 -5.76 -6.74
C GLN A 9 12.21 -5.75 -5.81
N SER A 10 11.01 -5.95 -6.33
CA SER A 10 9.83 -6.15 -5.48
C SER A 10 9.91 -7.37 -4.54
N GLN A 11 10.87 -8.27 -4.75
CA GLN A 11 11.22 -9.35 -3.82
C GLN A 11 11.92 -8.84 -2.55
N SER A 12 12.56 -7.67 -2.62
CA SER A 12 13.25 -7.01 -1.51
C SER A 12 12.34 -6.11 -0.67
N TYR A 13 11.12 -5.79 -1.13
CA TYR A 13 10.13 -5.09 -0.32
C TYR A 13 9.30 -6.09 0.45
N LEU A 14 9.36 -6.07 1.79
CA LEU A 14 8.36 -6.75 2.59
C LEU A 14 7.02 -6.04 2.36
N PHE A 15 6.02 -6.78 1.90
CA PHE A 15 4.70 -6.23 1.59
C PHE A 15 4.12 -5.49 2.82
N ALA A 16 4.22 -6.13 3.99
CA ALA A 16 3.81 -5.58 5.28
C ALA A 16 4.90 -4.73 5.99
N GLY A 17 5.98 -4.32 5.30
CA GLY A 17 7.06 -3.52 5.87
C GLY A 17 7.71 -4.17 7.11
N LEU A 18 7.78 -3.43 8.22
CA LEU A 18 8.42 -3.89 9.46
C LEU A 18 7.51 -4.76 10.35
N THR A 19 6.34 -5.17 9.85
CA THR A 19 5.39 -6.05 10.54
C THR A 19 6.01 -7.40 10.91
N ASN A 20 6.98 -7.90 10.13
CA ASN A 20 7.71 -9.14 10.41
C ASN A 20 8.43 -9.15 11.78
N THR A 21 8.70 -7.97 12.33
CA THR A 21 9.32 -7.83 13.64
C THR A 21 8.36 -8.18 14.79
N VAL A 22 7.05 -8.18 14.57
CA VAL A 22 6.06 -8.61 15.57
C VAL A 22 5.41 -9.91 15.15
N TYR A 23 5.12 -10.05 13.85
CA TYR A 23 4.54 -11.24 13.24
C TYR A 23 5.60 -11.95 12.40
N PRO A 24 6.38 -12.88 12.96
CA PRO A 24 7.55 -13.46 12.27
C PRO A 24 7.21 -14.23 10.99
N GLY A 25 5.94 -14.58 10.75
CA GLY A 25 5.49 -15.16 9.49
C GLY A 25 5.21 -14.14 8.36
N ALA A 26 5.16 -12.83 8.66
CA ALA A 26 4.92 -11.75 7.71
C ALA A 26 6.18 -11.41 6.87
N VAL A 27 6.81 -12.43 6.28
CA VAL A 27 8.04 -12.33 5.48
C VAL A 27 7.80 -12.30 3.97
N HIS A 28 6.53 -12.24 3.56
CA HIS A 28 6.13 -12.19 2.16
C HIS A 28 6.49 -10.85 1.52
N SER A 29 6.87 -10.90 0.26
CA SER A 29 7.28 -9.74 -0.53
C SER A 29 6.13 -9.10 -1.32
N ARG A 30 6.36 -7.90 -1.88
CA ARG A 30 5.43 -7.32 -2.86
C ARG A 30 5.37 -8.13 -4.14
N PHE A 31 6.48 -8.76 -4.54
CA PHE A 31 6.55 -9.58 -5.75
C PHE A 31 5.49 -10.69 -5.80
N GLU A 32 5.42 -11.50 -4.74
CA GLU A 32 4.44 -12.60 -4.65
C GLU A 32 3.00 -12.11 -4.51
N HIS A 33 2.78 -10.93 -3.93
CA HIS A 33 1.49 -10.25 -3.94
C HIS A 33 1.10 -9.83 -5.37
N SER A 34 1.98 -9.12 -6.09
CA SER A 34 1.72 -8.69 -7.48
C SER A 34 1.47 -9.88 -8.43
N LEU A 35 2.13 -11.02 -8.22
CA LEU A 35 1.81 -12.26 -8.95
C LEU A 35 0.42 -12.82 -8.62
N GLY A 36 0.01 -12.72 -7.35
CA GLY A 36 -1.33 -13.07 -6.91
C GLY A 36 -2.39 -12.18 -7.54
N VAL A 37 -2.18 -10.87 -7.54
CA VAL A 37 -3.07 -9.88 -8.17
C VAL A 37 -3.12 -10.09 -9.69
N TYR A 38 -1.98 -10.31 -10.37
CA TYR A 38 -1.94 -10.69 -11.79
C TYR A 38 -2.82 -11.91 -12.09
N HIS A 39 -2.75 -12.94 -11.24
CA HIS A 39 -3.55 -14.15 -11.40
C HIS A 39 -5.04 -13.87 -11.20
N LEU A 40 -5.41 -13.24 -10.08
CA LEU A 40 -6.81 -12.94 -9.74
C LEU A 40 -7.45 -11.99 -10.76
N ALA A 41 -6.72 -10.98 -11.22
CA ALA A 41 -7.13 -10.05 -12.28
C ALA A 41 -7.55 -10.79 -13.56
N GLY A 42 -6.71 -11.72 -14.03
CA GLY A 42 -7.01 -12.54 -15.19
C GLY A 42 -8.20 -13.47 -14.95
N GLU A 43 -8.24 -14.11 -13.78
CA GLU A 43 -9.31 -15.00 -13.35
C GLU A 43 -10.68 -14.29 -13.28
N VAL A 44 -10.73 -13.03 -12.86
CA VAL A 44 -11.95 -12.20 -12.92
C VAL A 44 -12.33 -11.93 -14.37
N ALA A 45 -11.41 -11.44 -15.19
CA ALA A 45 -11.70 -11.10 -16.59
C ALA A 45 -12.17 -12.31 -17.41
N TYR A 46 -11.55 -13.48 -17.24
CA TYR A 46 -12.01 -14.74 -17.85
C TYR A 46 -13.40 -15.15 -17.37
N ARG A 47 -13.70 -15.01 -16.08
CA ARG A 47 -15.03 -15.33 -15.54
C ARG A 47 -16.10 -14.40 -16.08
N LEU A 48 -15.83 -13.09 -16.13
CA LEU A 48 -16.77 -12.12 -16.70
C LEU A 48 -17.09 -12.47 -18.16
N ARG A 49 -16.07 -12.80 -18.97
CA ARG A 49 -16.25 -13.27 -20.34
C ARG A 49 -17.10 -14.55 -20.43
N ALA A 50 -16.86 -15.53 -19.55
CA ALA A 50 -17.51 -16.83 -19.61
C ALA A 50 -18.94 -16.86 -19.01
N GLN A 51 -19.27 -15.93 -18.12
CA GLN A 51 -20.53 -15.93 -17.37
C GLN A 51 -21.59 -14.97 -17.92
N GLN A 52 -21.21 -14.15 -18.89
CA GLN A 52 -22.07 -13.21 -19.62
C GLN A 52 -22.54 -13.82 -20.95
N ASP A 53 -23.32 -13.05 -21.70
CA ASP A 53 -23.75 -13.46 -23.04
C ASP A 53 -22.55 -13.76 -23.95
N PRO A 54 -22.67 -14.68 -24.93
CA PRO A 54 -21.56 -15.06 -25.81
C PRO A 54 -20.87 -13.90 -26.53
N ASP A 55 -21.60 -12.81 -26.77
CA ASP A 55 -21.11 -11.59 -27.44
C ASP A 55 -20.60 -10.52 -26.45
N PHE A 56 -20.37 -10.88 -25.17
CA PHE A 56 -19.87 -9.95 -24.17
C PHE A 56 -18.47 -9.45 -24.56
N PRO A 57 -18.22 -8.12 -24.57
CA PRO A 57 -17.10 -7.53 -25.28
C PRO A 57 -15.79 -7.57 -24.46
N VAL A 58 -15.37 -8.74 -23.99
CA VAL A 58 -14.07 -8.95 -23.34
C VAL A 58 -13.17 -9.76 -24.26
N GLU A 59 -12.14 -9.11 -24.77
CA GLU A 59 -11.19 -9.69 -25.71
C GLU A 59 -9.91 -10.16 -25.01
N ASP A 60 -9.09 -10.95 -25.70
CA ASP A 60 -7.79 -11.38 -25.15
C ASP A 60 -6.86 -10.19 -24.88
N PHE A 61 -7.00 -9.11 -25.65
CA PHE A 61 -6.32 -7.83 -25.41
C PHE A 61 -6.70 -7.24 -24.03
N ASP A 62 -7.99 -7.22 -23.70
CA ASP A 62 -8.48 -6.69 -22.42
C ASP A 62 -7.94 -7.53 -21.26
N ILE A 63 -8.00 -8.85 -21.38
CA ILE A 63 -7.50 -9.78 -20.36
C ILE A 63 -6.00 -9.60 -20.14
N LYS A 64 -5.21 -9.49 -21.21
CA LYS A 64 -3.77 -9.20 -21.12
C LYS A 64 -3.52 -7.88 -20.40
N THR A 65 -4.29 -6.85 -20.73
CA THR A 65 -4.16 -5.50 -20.17
C THR A 65 -4.47 -5.45 -18.68
N VAL A 66 -5.59 -6.04 -18.25
CA VAL A 66 -5.99 -6.08 -16.83
C VAL A 66 -4.99 -6.90 -16.00
N LYS A 67 -4.48 -8.01 -16.56
CA LYS A 67 -3.41 -8.78 -15.91
C LYS A 67 -2.14 -7.95 -15.75
N LEU A 68 -1.74 -7.23 -16.79
CA LEU A 68 -0.57 -6.35 -16.75
C LEU A 68 -0.72 -5.25 -15.68
N ALA A 69 -1.89 -4.62 -15.60
CA ALA A 69 -2.21 -3.67 -14.53
C ALA A 69 -2.04 -4.32 -13.15
N GLY A 70 -2.64 -5.51 -12.95
CA GLY A 70 -2.52 -6.24 -11.68
C GLY A 70 -1.07 -6.60 -11.30
N LEU A 71 -0.22 -6.92 -12.28
CA LEU A 71 1.21 -7.20 -12.04
C LEU A 71 2.00 -5.96 -11.64
N LEU A 72 1.64 -4.79 -12.17
CA LEU A 72 2.46 -3.58 -12.08
C LEU A 72 1.91 -2.52 -11.12
N HIS A 73 0.72 -2.72 -10.56
CA HIS A 73 0.04 -1.70 -9.74
C HIS A 73 0.84 -1.23 -8.51
N ASP A 74 1.73 -2.09 -8.02
CA ASP A 74 2.44 -1.91 -6.75
C ASP A 74 3.95 -1.68 -6.92
N ILE A 75 4.42 -1.52 -8.16
CA ILE A 75 5.86 -1.43 -8.46
C ILE A 75 6.50 -0.12 -8.00
N GLY A 76 5.69 0.89 -7.69
CA GLY A 76 6.12 2.20 -7.22
C GLY A 76 6.26 2.32 -5.69
N HIS A 77 6.12 1.23 -4.94
CA HIS A 77 6.34 1.25 -3.50
C HIS A 77 7.83 1.37 -3.13
N GLY A 78 8.12 2.25 -2.16
CA GLY A 78 9.45 2.40 -1.57
C GLY A 78 9.70 1.46 -0.37
N PRO A 79 10.87 1.58 0.28
CA PRO A 79 11.23 0.78 1.45
C PRO A 79 10.14 0.82 2.53
N PHE A 80 9.79 -0.29 3.14
CA PHE A 80 8.76 -0.35 4.19
C PHE A 80 7.38 0.18 3.76
N SER A 81 7.06 0.13 2.46
CA SER A 81 5.70 0.32 1.96
C SER A 81 5.11 1.69 2.35
N HIS A 82 3.90 1.74 2.90
CA HIS A 82 3.22 2.98 3.28
C HIS A 82 3.96 3.77 4.38
N THR A 83 4.86 3.15 5.14
CA THR A 83 5.68 3.89 6.11
C THR A 83 6.55 4.93 5.39
N PHE A 84 7.16 4.58 4.25
CA PHE A 84 7.99 5.51 3.50
C PHE A 84 7.18 6.65 2.89
N GLU A 85 6.08 6.30 2.22
CA GLU A 85 5.15 7.26 1.62
C GLU A 85 4.52 8.21 2.64
N ARG A 86 4.01 7.70 3.76
CA ARG A 86 3.14 8.46 4.68
C ARG A 86 3.87 9.04 5.88
N GLN A 87 5.10 8.62 6.18
CA GLN A 87 5.84 9.06 7.37
C GLN A 87 7.20 9.66 7.02
N PHE A 88 7.93 9.07 6.07
CA PHE A 88 9.25 9.57 5.69
C PHE A 88 9.17 10.73 4.68
N LEU A 89 8.56 10.50 3.51
CA LEU A 89 8.54 11.49 2.43
C LEU A 89 7.92 12.85 2.82
N PRO A 90 6.83 12.93 3.61
CA PRO A 90 6.24 14.22 4.01
C PRO A 90 7.19 15.10 4.83
N ARG A 91 8.27 14.54 5.41
CA ARG A 91 9.30 15.31 6.12
C ARG A 91 10.27 16.04 5.18
N PHE A 92 10.32 15.66 3.90
CA PHE A 92 11.32 16.15 2.94
C PHE A 92 10.70 16.74 1.67
N LEU A 93 9.51 16.28 1.29
CA LEU A 93 8.76 16.83 0.16
C LEU A 93 7.85 17.93 0.71
N SER A 94 8.21 19.19 0.48
CA SER A 94 7.52 20.41 0.97
C SER A 94 6.09 20.58 0.41
N GLY A 95 5.20 19.64 0.70
CA GLY A 95 3.82 19.61 0.22
C GLY A 95 3.65 19.15 -1.24
N ALA A 96 4.71 18.65 -1.89
CA ALA A 96 4.56 18.03 -3.21
C ALA A 96 3.81 16.70 -3.05
N PRO A 97 2.66 16.51 -3.75
CA PRO A 97 1.93 15.26 -3.69
C PRO A 97 2.82 14.15 -4.28
N TRP A 98 2.95 13.06 -3.54
CA TRP A 98 3.64 11.85 -3.99
C TRP A 98 2.77 10.67 -3.62
N SER A 99 2.62 9.73 -4.56
CA SER A 99 1.90 8.49 -4.35
C SER A 99 2.68 7.33 -4.97
N HIS A 100 2.58 6.15 -4.38
CA HIS A 100 3.17 4.94 -4.95
C HIS A 100 2.48 4.55 -6.28
N GLU A 101 1.23 4.95 -6.49
CA GLU A 101 0.51 4.77 -7.75
C GLU A 101 1.15 5.59 -8.88
N ASP A 102 1.43 6.89 -8.65
CA ASP A 102 2.10 7.75 -9.66
C ASP A 102 3.54 7.29 -9.93
N MET A 103 4.24 6.85 -8.87
CA MET A 103 5.56 6.24 -9.03
C MET A 103 5.47 4.92 -9.81
N SER A 104 4.41 4.13 -9.66
CA SER A 104 4.21 2.91 -10.44
C SER A 104 4.14 3.22 -11.93
N ILE A 105 3.40 4.26 -12.32
CA ILE A 105 3.34 4.70 -13.72
C ILE A 105 4.72 5.10 -14.25
N SER A 106 5.46 5.90 -13.47
CA SER A 106 6.81 6.35 -13.83
C SER A 106 7.80 5.19 -13.94
N MET A 107 7.69 4.21 -13.05
CA MET A 107 8.51 2.99 -13.04
C MET A 107 8.21 2.10 -14.25
N ILE A 108 6.94 2.00 -14.67
CA ILE A 108 6.53 1.27 -15.86
C ILE A 108 7.20 1.87 -17.11
N ASP A 109 7.14 3.19 -17.27
CA ASP A 109 7.83 3.89 -18.38
C ASP A 109 9.33 3.59 -18.37
N TYR A 110 9.96 3.78 -17.21
CA TYR A 110 11.38 3.51 -17.05
C TYR A 110 11.77 2.07 -17.44
N ILE A 111 10.97 1.08 -17.02
CA ILE A 111 11.21 -0.34 -17.33
C ILE A 111 11.09 -0.60 -18.83
N VAL A 112 10.03 -0.09 -19.46
CA VAL A 112 9.79 -0.28 -20.90
C VAL A 112 10.93 0.34 -21.71
N ASP A 113 11.30 1.58 -21.39
CA ASP A 113 12.34 2.31 -22.10
C ASP A 113 13.72 1.68 -21.90
N LYS A 114 14.10 1.41 -20.64
CA LYS A 114 15.43 0.87 -20.30
C LYS A 114 15.68 -0.52 -20.86
N HIS A 115 14.64 -1.36 -20.93
CA HIS A 115 14.76 -2.74 -21.38
C HIS A 115 14.24 -2.97 -22.80
N HIS A 116 13.85 -1.90 -23.50
CA HIS A 116 13.30 -1.95 -24.86
C HIS A 116 12.19 -3.00 -25.00
N ILE A 117 11.27 -3.03 -24.04
CA ILE A 117 10.19 -4.01 -24.00
C ILE A 117 9.19 -3.67 -25.11
N ASP A 118 9.03 -4.58 -26.07
CA ASP A 118 8.02 -4.46 -27.11
C ASP A 118 6.63 -4.69 -26.51
N ILE A 119 5.92 -3.59 -26.26
CA ILE A 119 4.55 -3.58 -25.77
C ILE A 119 3.73 -2.57 -26.54
N GLU A 120 2.50 -2.97 -26.88
CA GLU A 120 1.56 -2.10 -27.56
C GLU A 120 1.25 -0.85 -26.73
N PRO A 121 1.40 0.37 -27.29
CA PRO A 121 1.19 1.62 -26.54
C PRO A 121 -0.20 1.74 -25.92
N GLU A 122 -1.23 1.22 -26.59
CA GLU A 122 -2.59 1.23 -26.06
C GLU A 122 -2.73 0.32 -24.83
N CYS A 123 -2.13 -0.87 -24.87
CA CYS A 123 -2.11 -1.80 -23.73
C CYS A 123 -1.44 -1.15 -22.52
N LEU A 124 -0.28 -0.51 -22.75
CA LEU A 124 0.45 0.18 -21.69
C LEU A 124 -0.35 1.33 -21.09
N LYS A 125 -0.97 2.15 -21.93
CA LYS A 125 -1.82 3.27 -21.51
C LYS A 125 -2.99 2.78 -20.66
N LYS A 126 -3.77 1.80 -21.14
CA LYS A 126 -4.92 1.25 -20.41
C LYS A 126 -4.51 0.60 -19.10
N ALA A 127 -3.38 -0.13 -19.07
CA ALA A 127 -2.89 -0.72 -17.82
C ALA A 127 -2.54 0.34 -16.78
N LYS A 128 -1.89 1.43 -17.19
CA LYS A 128 -1.59 2.58 -16.32
C LYS A 128 -2.86 3.27 -15.82
N ASP A 129 -3.82 3.52 -16.71
CA ASP A 129 -5.09 4.13 -16.34
C ASP A 129 -5.86 3.27 -15.31
N MET A 130 -5.75 1.93 -15.39
CA MET A 130 -6.33 1.02 -14.40
C MET A 130 -5.62 1.07 -13.04
N ILE A 131 -4.32 1.33 -12.99
CA ILE A 131 -3.54 1.42 -11.74
C ILE A 131 -3.95 2.67 -10.96
N VAL A 132 -4.16 3.80 -11.64
CA VAL A 132 -4.56 5.07 -11.00
C VAL A 132 -6.08 5.25 -10.90
N ALA A 133 -6.88 4.22 -11.22
CA ALA A 133 -8.34 4.33 -11.30
C ALA A 133 -9.02 4.65 -9.95
N SER A 134 -8.35 4.38 -8.82
CA SER A 134 -8.81 4.73 -7.48
C SER A 134 -8.28 6.05 -6.93
N THR A 135 -7.40 6.75 -7.65
CA THR A 135 -6.82 8.02 -7.20
C THR A 135 -7.66 9.21 -7.64
N GLU A 136 -7.41 10.38 -7.05
CA GLU A 136 -8.09 11.64 -7.45
C GLU A 136 -7.78 12.05 -8.89
N HIS A 137 -6.63 11.61 -9.42
CA HIS A 137 -6.19 11.85 -10.79
C HIS A 137 -6.78 10.84 -11.80
N GLY A 138 -7.41 9.77 -11.30
CA GLY A 138 -8.07 8.76 -12.12
C GLY A 138 -9.21 9.36 -12.93
N SER A 139 -8.95 9.64 -14.21
CA SER A 139 -9.98 10.17 -15.11
C SER A 139 -11.01 9.09 -15.45
N ARG A 140 -12.11 9.06 -14.70
CA ARG A 140 -13.36 8.42 -15.14
C ARG A 140 -14.13 9.23 -16.19
N ASN A 141 -13.60 10.40 -16.54
CA ASN A 141 -14.26 11.38 -17.40
C ASN A 141 -14.02 11.14 -18.90
N SER A 142 -13.26 10.10 -19.26
CA SER A 142 -13.30 9.62 -20.63
C SER A 142 -14.43 8.58 -20.73
N PRO A 143 -15.42 8.74 -21.62
CA PRO A 143 -16.38 7.69 -21.93
C PRO A 143 -15.64 6.59 -22.69
N THR A 144 -14.79 5.84 -22.00
CA THR A 144 -14.15 4.64 -22.55
C THR A 144 -15.15 3.50 -22.42
N GLU A 145 -15.30 2.73 -23.49
CA GLU A 145 -16.03 1.47 -23.45
C GLU A 145 -15.37 0.53 -22.42
N LYS A 146 -16.17 -0.30 -21.74
CA LYS A 146 -15.72 -1.35 -20.81
C LYS A 146 -15.17 -0.81 -19.47
N GLN A 147 -15.81 0.19 -18.87
CA GLN A 147 -15.43 0.74 -17.56
C GLN A 147 -15.34 -0.30 -16.45
N PHE A 148 -16.13 -1.39 -16.52
CA PHE A 148 -16.07 -2.47 -15.53
C PHE A 148 -14.67 -3.10 -15.40
N LEU A 149 -13.80 -2.99 -16.43
CA LEU A 149 -12.43 -3.49 -16.36
C LEU A 149 -11.57 -2.69 -15.35
N TYR A 150 -11.87 -1.41 -15.16
CA TYR A 150 -11.19 -0.51 -14.22
C TYR A 150 -11.59 -0.78 -12.77
N ASP A 151 -12.68 -1.51 -12.55
CA ASP A 151 -13.12 -1.95 -11.22
C ASP A 151 -12.36 -3.21 -10.74
N ILE A 152 -11.51 -3.83 -11.58
CA ILE A 152 -10.87 -5.11 -11.25
C ILE A 152 -9.63 -4.92 -10.36
N VAL A 153 -8.71 -4.02 -10.73
CA VAL A 153 -7.39 -3.89 -10.09
C VAL A 153 -7.39 -2.83 -8.98
N ALA A 154 -7.86 -1.62 -9.27
CA ALA A 154 -7.90 -0.50 -8.33
C ALA A 154 -9.27 0.18 -8.39
N ASN A 155 -10.22 -0.30 -7.59
CA ASN A 155 -11.61 0.08 -7.76
C ASN A 155 -11.94 1.40 -7.04
N GLY A 156 -11.91 2.50 -7.77
CA GLY A 156 -12.31 3.82 -7.25
C GLY A 156 -13.81 4.02 -6.98
N ARG A 157 -14.71 3.07 -7.27
CA ARG A 157 -16.17 3.26 -7.04
C ARG A 157 -16.49 2.94 -5.60
N ASN A 158 -16.05 1.76 -5.17
CA ASN A 158 -16.38 1.19 -3.88
C ASN A 158 -15.22 0.45 -3.20
N GLY A 159 -14.05 0.34 -3.84
CA GLY A 159 -12.89 -0.32 -3.26
C GLY A 159 -13.00 -1.84 -3.20
N VAL A 160 -13.86 -2.46 -4.03
CA VAL A 160 -13.91 -3.93 -4.17
C VAL A 160 -13.06 -4.35 -5.38
N ASP A 161 -11.82 -4.75 -5.13
CA ASP A 161 -10.83 -5.09 -6.16
C ASP A 161 -9.98 -6.32 -5.76
N VAL A 162 -9.29 -6.88 -6.76
CA VAL A 162 -8.49 -8.10 -6.58
C VAL A 162 -7.21 -7.90 -5.79
N ASP A 163 -6.72 -6.66 -5.67
CA ASP A 163 -5.64 -6.28 -4.75
C ASP A 163 -6.01 -6.71 -3.32
N LYS A 164 -7.15 -6.24 -2.82
CA LYS A 164 -7.67 -6.61 -1.49
C LYS A 164 -7.96 -8.09 -1.35
N PHE A 165 -8.34 -8.75 -2.44
CA PHE A 165 -8.61 -10.18 -2.39
C PHE A 165 -7.37 -11.00 -2.12
N ASP A 166 -6.24 -10.61 -2.72
CA ASP A 166 -4.95 -11.26 -2.47
C ASP A 166 -4.44 -10.92 -1.06
N TYR A 167 -4.26 -9.63 -0.75
CA TYR A 167 -3.51 -9.28 0.45
C TYR A 167 -4.23 -9.67 1.73
N LEU A 168 -5.57 -9.57 1.79
CA LEU A 168 -6.29 -9.94 3.02
C LEU A 168 -6.13 -11.42 3.36
N VAL A 169 -6.10 -12.29 2.37
CA VAL A 169 -5.89 -13.73 2.60
C VAL A 169 -4.42 -14.02 2.88
N ARG A 170 -3.51 -13.42 2.12
CA ARG A 170 -2.06 -13.57 2.27
C ARG A 170 -1.58 -13.12 3.64
N ASP A 171 -1.94 -11.91 4.03
CA ASP A 171 -1.47 -11.27 5.26
C ASP A 171 -2.05 -11.96 6.48
N SER A 172 -3.35 -12.30 6.45
CA SER A 172 -3.99 -13.06 7.53
C SER A 172 -3.26 -14.38 7.77
N ARG A 173 -2.98 -15.13 6.68
CA ARG A 173 -2.22 -16.38 6.77
C ARG A 173 -0.82 -16.16 7.31
N ALA A 174 -0.10 -15.16 6.81
CA ALA A 174 1.27 -14.87 7.21
C ALA A 174 1.38 -14.39 8.67
N CYS A 175 0.39 -13.65 9.15
CA CYS A 175 0.35 -13.13 10.51
C CYS A 175 -0.28 -14.10 11.51
N GLY A 176 -0.89 -15.21 11.05
CA GLY A 176 -1.61 -16.15 11.91
C GLY A 176 -2.91 -15.58 12.47
N VAL A 177 -3.53 -14.64 11.75
CA VAL A 177 -4.83 -14.03 12.10
C VAL A 177 -5.92 -14.68 11.23
N GLY A 178 -7.13 -14.81 11.78
CA GLY A 178 -8.25 -15.41 11.04
C GLY A 178 -8.71 -14.52 9.88
N CYS A 179 -8.93 -15.11 8.70
CA CYS A 179 -9.54 -14.43 7.55
C CYS A 179 -10.96 -14.97 7.32
N GLY A 180 -11.97 -14.14 7.57
CA GLY A 180 -13.37 -14.50 7.31
C GLY A 180 -13.83 -14.22 5.88
N PHE A 181 -12.98 -13.56 5.07
CA PHE A 181 -13.31 -13.17 3.71
C PHE A 181 -13.02 -14.29 2.71
N MET A 182 -14.05 -14.69 1.95
CA MET A 182 -13.99 -15.78 0.99
C MET A 182 -14.14 -15.24 -0.44
N PHE A 183 -13.06 -14.69 -0.99
CA PHE A 183 -13.07 -14.10 -2.33
C PHE A 183 -13.53 -15.06 -3.46
N PRO A 184 -13.28 -16.39 -3.43
CA PRO A 184 -13.72 -17.27 -4.52
C PRO A 184 -15.25 -17.29 -4.67
N ARG A 185 -15.97 -17.16 -3.55
CA ARG A 185 -17.43 -17.05 -3.56
C ARG A 185 -17.88 -15.76 -4.25
N LEU A 186 -17.24 -14.65 -3.92
CA LEU A 186 -17.57 -13.34 -4.48
C LEU A 186 -17.31 -13.33 -5.99
N MET A 187 -16.12 -13.77 -6.41
CA MET A 187 -15.74 -13.92 -7.82
C MET A 187 -16.66 -14.84 -8.61
N GLY A 188 -17.17 -15.91 -8.01
CA GLY A 188 -18.12 -16.82 -8.66
C GLY A 188 -19.49 -16.18 -8.97
N SER A 189 -19.81 -15.06 -8.32
CA SER A 189 -21.10 -14.37 -8.44
C SER A 189 -21.06 -13.09 -9.28
N MET A 190 -19.86 -12.62 -9.66
CA MET A 190 -19.65 -11.37 -10.39
C MET A 190 -20.39 -11.35 -11.73
N ARG A 191 -21.03 -10.23 -12.04
CA ARG A 191 -21.64 -9.95 -13.36
C ARG A 191 -21.35 -8.50 -13.73
N VAL A 192 -21.47 -8.16 -15.01
CA VAL A 192 -21.47 -6.76 -15.45
C VAL A 192 -22.90 -6.35 -15.76
N LEU A 193 -23.33 -5.23 -15.18
CA LEU A 193 -24.61 -4.59 -15.47
C LEU A 193 -24.36 -3.09 -15.56
N GLY A 194 -24.76 -2.46 -16.68
CA GLY A 194 -24.56 -1.02 -16.85
C GLY A 194 -23.09 -0.58 -16.82
N ASP A 195 -22.18 -1.42 -17.32
CA ASP A 195 -20.72 -1.18 -17.35
C ASP A 195 -20.06 -1.13 -15.96
N GLU A 196 -20.67 -1.77 -14.96
CA GLU A 196 -20.15 -1.90 -13.59
C GLU A 196 -20.11 -3.37 -13.16
N ILE A 197 -19.12 -3.74 -12.35
CA ILE A 197 -19.10 -5.06 -11.71
C ILE A 197 -20.13 -5.10 -10.58
N CYS A 198 -21.15 -5.94 -10.75
CA CYS A 198 -22.21 -6.17 -9.79
C CYS A 198 -22.12 -7.56 -9.15
N TYR A 199 -22.69 -7.68 -7.97
CA TYR A 199 -22.78 -8.90 -7.17
C TYR A 199 -24.24 -9.28 -6.94
N ARG A 200 -24.51 -10.56 -6.66
CA ARG A 200 -25.87 -10.97 -6.27
C ARG A 200 -26.18 -10.41 -4.89
N ALA A 201 -27.39 -9.89 -4.69
CA ALA A 201 -27.83 -9.33 -3.40
C ALA A 201 -27.60 -10.28 -2.21
N LYS A 202 -27.73 -11.61 -2.41
CA LYS A 202 -27.49 -12.62 -1.36
C LYS A 202 -26.01 -12.73 -0.90
N ASP A 203 -25.07 -12.18 -1.66
CA ASP A 203 -23.64 -12.21 -1.35
C ASP A 203 -23.18 -10.95 -0.59
N TYR A 204 -24.11 -10.10 -0.13
CA TYR A 204 -23.82 -8.91 0.67
C TYR A 204 -22.96 -9.20 1.91
N LEU A 205 -23.14 -10.36 2.56
CA LEU A 205 -22.32 -10.75 3.71
C LEU A 205 -20.86 -10.98 3.33
N THR A 206 -20.60 -11.49 2.11
CA THR A 206 -19.23 -11.69 1.63
C THR A 206 -18.56 -10.34 1.34
N VAL A 207 -19.30 -9.39 0.77
CA VAL A 207 -18.82 -8.00 0.59
C VAL A 207 -18.60 -7.31 1.93
N TYR A 208 -19.50 -7.46 2.90
CA TYR A 208 -19.29 -6.95 4.27
C TYR A 208 -18.04 -7.57 4.92
N LYS A 209 -17.81 -8.88 4.69
CA LYS A 209 -16.62 -9.57 5.21
C LYS A 209 -15.32 -9.04 4.63
N LEU A 210 -15.28 -8.63 3.37
CA LEU A 210 -14.13 -7.93 2.78
C LEU A 210 -13.74 -6.71 3.63
N PHE A 211 -14.69 -5.77 3.82
CA PHE A 211 -14.41 -4.52 4.51
C PHE A 211 -14.14 -4.71 6.01
N SER A 212 -14.90 -5.58 6.68
CA SER A 212 -14.69 -5.86 8.11
C SER A 212 -13.36 -6.58 8.37
N THR A 213 -12.97 -7.55 7.53
CA THR A 213 -11.63 -8.18 7.63
C THR A 213 -10.53 -7.17 7.38
N ARG A 214 -10.67 -6.27 6.41
CA ARG A 214 -9.70 -5.17 6.22
C ARG A 214 -9.56 -4.29 7.47
N ALA A 215 -10.66 -3.84 8.06
CA ALA A 215 -10.63 -3.01 9.27
C ALA A 215 -9.99 -3.75 10.46
N GLU A 216 -10.27 -5.05 10.61
CA GLU A 216 -9.67 -5.91 11.63
C GLU A 216 -8.15 -6.08 11.42
N MET A 217 -7.70 -6.26 10.17
CA MET A 217 -6.28 -6.34 9.81
C MET A 217 -5.55 -5.03 10.10
N HIS A 218 -6.15 -3.87 9.77
CA HIS A 218 -5.59 -2.58 10.16
C HIS A 218 -5.40 -2.50 11.67
N ARG A 219 -6.46 -2.74 12.44
CA ARG A 219 -6.43 -2.61 13.90
C ARG A 219 -5.46 -3.58 14.59
N THR A 220 -5.34 -4.80 14.08
CA THR A 220 -4.62 -5.88 14.76
C THR A 220 -3.16 -5.97 14.29
N VAL A 221 -2.93 -5.82 12.99
CA VAL A 221 -1.63 -6.10 12.36
C VAL A 221 -0.95 -4.79 11.97
N TYR A 222 -1.53 -4.03 11.04
CA TYR A 222 -0.85 -2.90 10.40
C TYR A 222 -0.64 -1.72 11.37
N THR A 223 -1.48 -1.58 12.39
CA THR A 223 -1.37 -0.52 13.40
C THR A 223 -0.92 -1.04 14.76
N HIS A 224 -0.38 -2.26 14.84
CA HIS A 224 0.09 -2.82 16.10
C HIS A 224 1.15 -1.90 16.74
N ALA A 225 0.96 -1.51 18.00
CA ALA A 225 1.76 -0.48 18.67
C ALA A 225 3.29 -0.71 18.57
N LYS A 226 3.75 -1.96 18.73
CA LYS A 226 5.19 -2.29 18.57
C LYS A 226 5.69 -2.16 17.13
N VAL A 227 4.84 -2.47 16.13
CA VAL A 227 5.19 -2.28 14.71
C VAL A 227 5.33 -0.78 14.46
N LYS A 228 4.35 0.03 14.89
CA LYS A 228 4.39 1.49 14.79
C LYS A 228 5.62 2.11 15.46
N GLY A 229 5.99 1.66 16.66
CA GLY A 229 7.20 2.14 17.34
C GLY A 229 8.47 1.88 16.52
N ILE A 230 8.58 0.73 15.88
CA ILE A 230 9.73 0.37 15.04
C ILE A 230 9.72 1.12 13.71
N GLU A 231 8.54 1.29 13.09
CA GLU A 231 8.38 2.12 11.89
C GLU A 231 8.83 3.56 12.14
N LEU A 232 8.41 4.17 13.25
CA LEU A 232 8.80 5.53 13.59
C LEU A 232 10.31 5.64 13.83
N MET A 233 10.93 4.67 14.51
CA MET A 233 12.39 4.62 14.63
C MET A 233 13.11 4.44 13.29
N ALA A 234 12.55 3.62 12.39
CA ALA A 234 13.11 3.44 11.06
C ALA A 234 13.00 4.74 10.24
N VAL A 235 11.88 5.44 10.32
CA VAL A 235 11.70 6.76 9.70
C VAL A 235 12.72 7.76 10.24
N ASP A 236 12.95 7.81 11.56
CA ASP A 236 13.96 8.69 12.15
C ASP A 236 15.38 8.33 11.69
N ALA A 237 15.70 7.03 11.57
CA ALA A 237 16.97 6.57 11.03
C ALA A 237 17.14 6.98 9.55
N LEU A 238 16.11 6.81 8.72
CA LEU A 238 16.10 7.27 7.34
C LEU A 238 16.24 8.80 7.27
N SER A 239 15.54 9.54 8.12
CA SER A 239 15.61 11.01 8.16
C SER A 239 17.03 11.49 8.45
N LYS A 240 17.70 10.88 9.43
CA LYS A 240 19.09 11.20 9.78
C LYS A 240 20.09 10.78 8.71
N ALA A 241 19.78 9.75 7.94
CA ALA A 241 20.62 9.28 6.84
C ALA A 241 20.36 10.02 5.51
N ASN A 242 19.28 10.79 5.40
CA ASN A 242 18.79 11.33 4.14
C ASN A 242 19.83 12.20 3.41
N GLU A 243 20.45 13.15 4.10
CA GLU A 243 21.46 14.05 3.51
C GLU A 243 22.67 13.28 2.94
N SER A 244 23.09 12.21 3.64
CA SER A 244 24.25 11.40 3.25
C SER A 244 23.97 10.35 2.19
N LEU A 245 22.70 9.94 2.03
CA LEU A 245 22.29 8.84 1.15
C LEU A 245 21.37 9.27 0.00
N GLY A 246 20.88 10.51 -0.02
CA GLY A 246 19.99 11.03 -1.07
C GLY A 246 18.66 10.27 -1.17
N ILE A 247 18.10 9.84 -0.02
CA ILE A 247 16.96 8.91 0.00
C ILE A 247 15.70 9.57 -0.59
N ALA A 248 15.39 10.78 -0.14
CA ALA A 248 14.25 11.54 -0.66
C ALA A 248 14.47 11.99 -2.11
N ASP A 249 15.69 12.33 -2.50
CA ASP A 249 16.00 12.77 -3.87
C ASP A 249 15.81 11.65 -4.90
N ALA A 250 16.09 10.40 -4.50
CA ALA A 250 15.95 9.24 -5.38
C ALA A 250 14.51 9.04 -5.87
N VAL A 251 13.48 9.52 -5.15
CA VAL A 251 12.09 9.41 -5.61
C VAL A 251 11.75 10.33 -6.78
N GLN A 252 12.63 11.26 -7.14
CA GLN A 252 12.46 12.14 -8.30
C GLN A 252 12.86 11.46 -9.62
N ASN A 253 13.54 10.31 -9.54
CA ASN A 253 14.05 9.60 -10.71
C ASN A 253 13.80 8.08 -10.56
N PRO A 254 12.93 7.48 -11.39
CA PRO A 254 12.68 6.04 -11.38
C PRO A 254 13.95 5.18 -11.44
N GLY A 255 14.99 5.65 -12.14
CA GLY A 255 16.28 4.99 -12.26
C GLY A 255 17.16 4.99 -11.02
N GLU A 256 16.89 5.87 -10.05
CA GLU A 256 17.48 5.85 -8.71
C GLU A 256 16.52 5.24 -7.69
N PHE A 257 15.22 5.49 -7.82
CA PHE A 257 14.17 4.96 -6.96
C PHE A 257 14.21 3.42 -6.87
N TRP A 258 14.36 2.72 -8.00
CA TRP A 258 14.47 1.25 -8.02
C TRP A 258 15.75 0.71 -7.35
N LYS A 259 16.62 1.55 -6.80
CA LYS A 259 17.74 1.08 -5.98
C LYS A 259 17.43 1.16 -4.49
N LEU A 260 16.31 1.77 -4.11
CA LEU A 260 15.86 1.89 -2.74
C LEU A 260 14.94 0.73 -2.37
N ASP A 261 15.39 -0.14 -1.48
CA ASP A 261 14.58 -1.21 -0.88
C ASP A 261 14.83 -1.32 0.63
N ASP A 262 14.23 -2.33 1.27
CA ASP A 262 14.31 -2.54 2.71
C ASP A 262 15.75 -2.80 3.20
N THR A 263 16.70 -3.11 2.29
CA THR A 263 18.12 -3.24 2.63
C THR A 263 18.75 -1.92 3.05
N ILE A 264 18.07 -0.79 2.86
CA ILE A 264 18.52 0.53 3.31
C ILE A 264 18.88 0.56 4.81
N LEU A 265 18.14 -0.16 5.66
CA LEU A 265 18.49 -0.26 7.08
C LEU A 265 19.80 -1.02 7.27
N LYS A 266 20.04 -2.08 6.49
CA LYS A 266 21.31 -2.81 6.53
C LYS A 266 22.46 -1.97 5.98
N ARG A 267 22.21 -1.15 4.95
CA ARG A 267 23.18 -0.18 4.42
C ARG A 267 23.57 0.84 5.50
N ILE A 268 22.59 1.43 6.19
CA ILE A 268 22.84 2.35 7.33
C ILE A 268 23.62 1.64 8.45
N GLU A 269 23.26 0.38 8.75
CA GLU A 269 23.88 -0.43 9.81
C GLU A 269 25.39 -0.64 9.60
N VAL A 270 25.83 -0.87 8.35
CA VAL A 270 27.20 -1.25 8.01
C VAL A 270 28.07 -0.11 7.48
N ASP A 271 27.49 1.05 7.20
CA ASP A 271 28.24 2.21 6.71
C ASP A 271 28.90 2.93 7.88
N GLU A 272 30.23 2.96 7.91
CA GLU A 272 31.03 3.48 9.03
C GLU A 272 31.21 5.01 9.02
N ARG A 273 30.72 5.69 7.98
CA ARG A 273 30.82 7.16 7.87
C ARG A 273 30.31 7.87 9.14
N PRO A 274 31.05 8.87 9.68
CA PRO A 274 30.67 9.57 10.90
C PRO A 274 29.29 10.23 10.81
N GLU A 275 28.92 10.73 9.62
CA GLU A 275 27.66 11.42 9.35
C GLU A 275 26.44 10.50 9.54
N LEU A 276 26.62 9.18 9.40
CA LEU A 276 25.56 8.18 9.58
C LEU A 276 25.48 7.62 11.01
N LYS A 277 26.32 8.09 11.94
CA LYS A 277 26.40 7.52 13.29
C LYS A 277 25.05 7.49 14.00
N GLU A 278 24.30 8.60 13.99
CA GLU A 278 23.02 8.66 14.70
C GLU A 278 21.95 7.76 14.06
N ALA A 279 21.90 7.70 12.73
CA ALA A 279 21.01 6.79 12.01
C ALA A 279 21.37 5.33 12.34
N ARG A 280 22.66 4.99 12.33
CA ARG A 280 23.18 3.67 12.68
C ARG A 280 22.86 3.28 14.12
N ASP A 281 23.00 4.20 15.07
CA ASP A 281 22.66 3.98 16.48
C ASP A 281 21.16 3.62 16.63
N LEU A 282 20.25 4.29 15.91
CA LEU A 282 18.83 3.94 15.88
C LEU A 282 18.58 2.54 15.31
N VAL A 283 19.23 2.17 14.20
CA VAL A 283 19.12 0.82 13.63
C VAL A 283 19.60 -0.23 14.62
N LEU A 284 20.73 0.00 15.31
CA LEU A 284 21.26 -0.91 16.32
C LEU A 284 20.32 -1.06 17.52
N ARG A 285 19.63 0.00 17.93
CA ARG A 285 18.58 -0.06 18.96
C ARG A 285 17.42 -0.95 18.54
N ILE A 286 16.92 -0.80 17.29
CA ILE A 286 15.90 -1.69 16.72
C ILE A 286 16.35 -3.16 16.79
N ARG A 287 17.60 -3.46 16.39
CA ARG A 287 18.17 -4.82 16.43
C ARG A 287 18.23 -5.41 17.84
N ARG A 288 18.49 -4.59 18.86
CA ARG A 288 18.57 -4.98 20.27
C ARG A 288 17.23 -4.98 21.00
N ARG A 289 16.13 -4.64 20.30
CA ARG A 289 14.80 -4.44 20.90
C ARG A 289 14.72 -3.35 21.95
N ASP A 290 15.64 -2.40 21.89
CA ASP A 290 15.49 -1.10 22.55
C ASP A 290 14.63 -0.22 21.64
N ILE A 291 13.31 -0.42 21.72
CA ILE A 291 12.34 0.25 20.84
C ILE A 291 11.61 1.39 21.55
N TYR A 292 11.04 2.32 20.78
CA TYR A 292 10.11 3.32 21.32
C TYR A 292 8.99 2.65 22.11
N GLN A 293 8.73 3.19 23.30
CA GLN A 293 7.75 2.63 24.22
C GLN A 293 6.36 3.18 23.89
N PHE A 294 5.39 2.28 23.82
CA PHE A 294 4.00 2.67 23.69
C PHE A 294 3.50 3.28 25.00
N CYS A 295 3.00 4.51 24.92
CA CYS A 295 2.49 5.23 26.09
C CYS A 295 0.96 5.15 26.20
N ASN A 296 0.24 5.51 25.14
CA ASN A 296 -1.23 5.57 25.17
C ASN A 296 -1.84 5.49 23.76
N GLU A 297 -3.13 5.14 23.70
CA GLU A 297 -3.98 5.20 22.51
C GLU A 297 -5.30 5.88 22.87
N PHE A 298 -5.82 6.71 21.97
CA PHE A 298 -7.13 7.33 22.12
C PHE A 298 -7.96 7.12 20.86
N ALA A 299 -9.06 6.37 21.00
CA ALA A 299 -10.04 6.20 19.94
C ALA A 299 -10.94 7.45 19.89
N VAL A 300 -10.83 8.24 18.81
CA VAL A 300 -11.65 9.43 18.62
C VAL A 300 -13.12 9.03 18.43
N PRO A 301 -14.05 9.49 19.29
CA PRO A 301 -15.47 9.21 19.11
C PRO A 301 -15.99 9.78 17.79
N LYS A 302 -16.94 9.09 17.17
CA LYS A 302 -17.47 9.45 15.84
C LYS A 302 -18.00 10.89 15.80
N GLU A 303 -18.63 11.34 16.89
CA GLU A 303 -19.24 12.67 17.01
C GLU A 303 -18.20 13.81 17.07
N LYS A 304 -16.92 13.47 17.26
CA LYS A 304 -15.82 14.43 17.37
C LYS A 304 -14.92 14.45 16.14
N LEU A 305 -15.08 13.52 15.19
CA LEU A 305 -14.17 13.37 14.05
C LEU A 305 -14.05 14.66 13.22
N ASP A 306 -15.17 15.32 12.92
CA ASP A 306 -15.21 16.54 12.10
C ASP A 306 -14.51 17.76 12.76
N HIS A 307 -14.21 17.66 14.05
CA HIS A 307 -13.59 18.72 14.85
C HIS A 307 -12.31 18.26 15.55
N PHE A 308 -11.82 17.06 15.23
CA PHE A 308 -10.61 16.52 15.83
C PHE A 308 -9.41 16.98 15.01
N ASN A 309 -8.60 17.86 15.60
CA ASN A 309 -7.30 18.21 15.04
C ASN A 309 -6.28 17.12 15.36
N ASP A 310 -5.32 16.92 14.46
CA ASP A 310 -4.18 16.06 14.74
C ASP A 310 -3.44 16.54 16.00
N VAL A 311 -3.09 15.59 16.86
CA VAL A 311 -2.32 15.85 18.08
C VAL A 311 -0.85 15.82 17.72
N THR A 312 -0.13 16.89 18.05
CA THR A 312 1.31 16.99 17.82
C THR A 312 2.10 16.62 19.08
N PRO A 313 3.39 16.22 18.95
CA PRO A 313 4.28 16.11 20.10
C PRO A 313 4.28 17.37 20.99
N GLN A 314 4.22 18.55 20.38
CA GLN A 314 4.16 19.83 21.08
C GLN A 314 2.90 19.99 21.95
N ASP A 315 1.73 19.56 21.46
CA ASP A 315 0.48 19.59 22.25
C ASP A 315 0.58 18.74 23.52
N ILE A 316 1.27 17.59 23.42
CA ILE A 316 1.49 16.68 24.56
C ILE A 316 2.42 17.31 25.59
N ILE A 317 3.51 17.96 25.15
CA ILE A 317 4.49 18.57 26.05
C ILE A 317 3.93 19.80 26.74
N CYS A 318 3.13 20.61 26.03
CA CYS A 318 2.38 21.72 26.61
C CYS A 318 1.42 21.27 27.72
N SER A 319 1.05 19.98 27.74
CA SER A 319 0.17 19.38 28.73
C SER A 319 0.90 18.67 29.89
N GLN A 320 2.25 18.65 29.89
CA GLN A 320 3.01 17.99 30.95
C GLN A 320 2.84 18.71 32.29
N LYS A 321 2.62 17.94 33.36
CA LYS A 321 2.61 18.46 34.75
C LYS A 321 4.02 18.41 35.31
N SER A 322 4.32 19.30 36.28
CA SER A 322 5.61 19.30 36.97
C SER A 322 5.92 17.90 37.52
N SER A 323 6.97 17.28 37.00
CA SER A 323 7.50 15.98 37.39
C SER A 323 9.03 16.06 37.40
N ASP A 324 9.71 15.09 38.02
CA ASP A 324 11.18 15.07 38.10
C ASP A 324 11.86 14.91 36.72
N VAL A 325 11.09 14.54 35.69
CA VAL A 325 11.56 14.40 34.30
C VAL A 325 10.78 15.36 33.41
N THR A 326 11.50 16.22 32.69
CA THR A 326 10.92 17.12 31.70
C THR A 326 11.11 16.52 30.31
N LEU A 327 10.02 16.16 29.63
CA LEU A 327 10.06 15.68 28.25
C LEU A 327 10.17 16.83 27.25
N LYS A 328 10.89 16.60 26.16
CA LYS A 328 11.02 17.47 25.00
C LYS A 328 10.30 16.90 23.77
N GLU A 329 10.18 17.71 22.72
CA GLU A 329 9.47 17.34 21.47
C GLU A 329 10.10 16.12 20.81
N GLU A 330 11.42 16.06 20.82
CA GLU A 330 12.24 14.94 20.35
C GLU A 330 12.04 13.64 21.12
N ASP A 331 11.45 13.67 22.32
CA ASP A 331 11.19 12.48 23.15
C ASP A 331 9.82 11.83 22.83
N ILE A 332 8.98 12.48 22.02
CA ILE A 332 7.59 12.07 21.77
C ILE A 332 7.35 11.85 20.28
N ALA A 333 6.83 10.68 19.93
CA ALA A 333 6.30 10.41 18.61
C ALA A 333 4.78 10.21 18.69
N VAL A 334 4.04 10.87 17.79
CA VAL A 334 2.59 10.74 17.66
C VAL A 334 2.25 10.19 16.28
N SER A 335 1.30 9.26 16.22
CA SER A 335 0.80 8.69 14.97
C SER A 335 -0.72 8.68 15.02
N THR A 336 -1.34 9.47 14.15
CA THR A 336 -2.78 9.40 13.89
C THR A 336 -3.02 8.33 12.82
N VAL A 337 -4.01 7.46 13.04
CA VAL A 337 -4.43 6.48 12.04
C VAL A 337 -5.95 6.54 11.89
N GLN A 338 -6.41 6.70 10.65
CA GLN A 338 -7.80 6.53 10.28
C GLN A 338 -8.04 5.08 9.85
N ILE A 339 -8.98 4.40 10.51
CA ILE A 339 -9.43 3.06 10.15
C ILE A 339 -10.89 3.16 9.68
N ASP A 340 -11.12 2.88 8.41
CA ASP A 340 -12.43 2.93 7.78
C ASP A 340 -12.72 1.67 6.94
N LEU A 341 -13.92 1.62 6.38
CA LEU A 341 -14.35 0.61 5.42
C LEU A 341 -14.05 1.06 3.98
N THR A 342 -12.87 1.64 3.73
CA THR A 342 -12.34 2.15 2.45
C THR A 342 -13.02 3.39 1.87
N ARG A 343 -13.98 4.02 2.57
CA ARG A 343 -14.71 5.19 2.08
C ARG A 343 -14.99 6.26 3.14
N GLY A 344 -14.05 6.47 4.08
CA GLY A 344 -14.22 7.44 5.15
C GLY A 344 -15.47 7.16 5.99
N SER A 345 -16.38 8.13 6.05
CA SER A 345 -17.64 8.04 6.79
C SER A 345 -18.76 7.31 6.05
N SER A 346 -18.58 7.00 4.76
CA SER A 346 -19.60 6.36 3.93
C SER A 346 -19.59 4.84 4.08
N ASN A 347 -20.77 4.23 4.06
CA ASN A 347 -20.91 2.78 4.01
C ASN A 347 -20.61 2.28 2.59
N PRO A 348 -19.57 1.46 2.37
CA PRO A 348 -19.25 0.98 1.02
C PRO A 348 -20.29 0.02 0.45
N LEU A 349 -21.21 -0.52 1.28
CA LEU A 349 -22.30 -1.41 0.81
C LEU A 349 -23.48 -0.64 0.18
N GLU A 350 -23.51 0.68 0.30
CA GLU A 350 -24.59 1.52 -0.26
C GLU A 350 -24.33 1.96 -1.70
N ARG A 351 -23.19 1.57 -2.31
CA ARG A 351 -22.82 1.91 -3.69
C ARG A 351 -22.40 0.72 -4.53
#